data_AF-A0A848T894-F1
#
_entry.id   AF-A0A848T894-F1
#
_cell.length_a   1.000
_cell.length_b   1.000
_cell.length_c   1.000
_cell.angle_alpha   90.00
_cell.angle_beta   90.00
_cell.angle_gamma   90.00
#
_symmetry.space_group_name_H-M   'P 1'
#
loop_
_entity.id
_entity.type
_entity.pdbx_description
1 polymer ?
#
loop_
_entity_poly.entity_id
_entity_poly.type
_entity_poly.pdbx_seq_one_letter_code
_entity_poly.pdbx_strand_id
1 'polypeptide(L)' 'LMTGPFLFGADLTLADFNLFAVCLWLDGDGVDVAAFPRIEAFMAAMEATEGVRKTRGDGLIA' A
#
# COMPACT_ATOMS: atom_id res chain seq x y z
N LEU A 1 0.31 -4.66 13.69
CA LEU A 1 -0.75 -3.68 14.02
C LEU A 1 -0.42 -2.42 13.23
N MET A 2 -1.35 -1.88 12.45
CA MET A 2 -1.19 -0.53 11.91
C MET A 2 -1.76 0.44 12.92
N THR A 3 -1.01 1.50 13.26
CA THR A 3 -1.38 2.47 14.29
C THR A 3 -1.91 3.78 13.73
N GLY A 4 -2.09 3.87 12.41
CA GLY A 4 -2.61 5.03 11.70
C GLY A 4 -2.86 4.70 10.22
N PRO A 5 -2.90 5.71 9.32
CA PRO A 5 -3.00 5.48 7.88
C PRO A 5 -1.79 4.70 7.32
N PHE A 6 -0.64 4.80 7.98
CA PHE A 6 0.61 4.09 7.68
C PHE A 6 0.97 3.11 8.81
N LEU A 7 2.01 2.29 8.62
CA LEU A 7 2.38 1.22 9.56
C LEU A 7 2.61 1.75 10.98
N PHE A 8 3.34 2.87 11.09
CA PHE A 8 3.77 3.44 12.38
C PHE A 8 3.02 4.71 12.79
N GLY A 9 1.89 5.03 12.14
CA GLY A 9 1.06 6.19 12.48
C GLY A 9 0.80 7.09 11.28
N ALA A 10 0.98 8.40 11.46
CA ALA A 10 0.74 9.40 10.43
C ALA A 10 1.97 9.65 9.52
N ASP A 11 3.16 9.25 9.96
CA ASP A 11 4.39 9.49 9.23
C ASP A 11 4.69 8.34 8.26
N LEU A 12 5.01 8.70 7.02
CA LEU A 12 5.49 7.77 6.00
C LEU A 12 6.91 7.31 6.32
N THR A 13 7.14 6.01 6.20
CA THR A 13 8.44 5.37 6.39
C THR A 13 8.76 4.42 5.23
N LEU A 14 10.00 3.92 5.19
CA LEU A 14 10.38 2.91 4.19
C LEU A 14 9.57 1.61 4.33
N ALA A 15 9.10 1.29 5.54
CA ALA A 15 8.32 0.09 5.78
C ALA A 15 6.97 0.13 5.04
N ASP A 16 6.39 1.32 4.84
CA ASP A 16 5.15 1.52 4.10
C ASP A 16 5.34 1.20 2.62
N PHE A 17 6.40 1.71 1.99
CA PHE A 17 6.69 1.39 0.59
C PHE A 17 6.96 -0.11 0.38
N ASN A 18 7.66 -0.75 1.34
CA ASN A 18 7.90 -2.19 1.28
C ASN A 18 6.60 -2.99 1.44
N LEU A 19 5.74 -2.65 2.41
CA LEU A 19 4.45 -3.32 2.58
C LEU A 19 3.55 -3.11 1.36
N PHE A 20 3.48 -1.87 0.84
CA PHE A 20 2.70 -1.54 -0.35
C PHE A 20 3.09 -2.41 -1.54
N ALA A 21 4.39 -2.55 -1.81
CA ALA A 21 4.89 -3.39 -2.89
C ALA A 21 4.48 -4.86 -2.73
N VAL A 22 4.53 -5.40 -1.50
CA VAL A 22 4.07 -6.77 -1.21
C VAL A 22 2.55 -6.88 -1.39
N CYS A 23 1.78 -5.87 -0.99
CA CYS A 23 0.33 -5.88 -1.11
C CYS A 23 -0.16 -5.92 -2.56
N LEU A 24 0.63 -5.44 -3.52
CA LEU A 24 0.31 -5.53 -4.95
C LEU A 24 0.26 -6.99 -5.46
N TRP A 25 0.85 -7.95 -4.75
CA TRP A 25 0.82 -9.37 -5.14
C TRP A 25 -0.37 -10.14 -4.58
N LEU A 26 -1.05 -9.60 -3.56
CA LEU A 26 -2.04 -10.35 -2.79
C LEU A 26 -3.18 -10.91 -3.64
N ASP A 27 -3.75 -10.09 -4.53
CA ASP A 27 -4.84 -10.54 -5.42
C ASP A 27 -4.36 -11.67 -6.37
N GLY A 28 -3.16 -11.53 -6.94
CA GLY A 28 -2.53 -12.55 -7.78
C GLY A 28 -2.20 -13.85 -7.04
N ASP A 29 -1.91 -13.74 -5.74
CA ASP A 29 -1.66 -14.87 -4.85
C ASP A 29 -2.97 -15.50 -4.31
N GLY A 30 -4.14 -15.02 -4.75
CA GLY A 30 -5.45 -15.53 -4.33
C GLY A 30 -5.89 -15.06 -2.94
N VAL A 31 -5.30 -13.98 -2.42
CA VAL A 31 -5.66 -13.36 -1.16
C VAL A 31 -6.63 -12.20 -1.42
N ASP A 32 -7.87 -12.35 -0.94
CA ASP A 32 -8.87 -11.28 -1.01
C ASP A 32 -8.51 -10.13 -0.07
N VAL A 33 -8.04 -9.02 -0.64
CA VAL A 33 -7.67 -7.81 0.10
C VAL A 33 -8.88 -7.14 0.76
N ALA A 34 -10.09 -7.34 0.23
CA ALA A 34 -11.31 -6.79 0.81
C ALA A 34 -11.63 -7.40 2.19
N ALA A 35 -11.09 -8.59 2.50
CA ALA A 35 -11.16 -9.17 3.83
C ALA A 35 -10.33 -8.41 4.88
N PHE A 36 -9.48 -7.46 4.45
CA PHE A 36 -8.54 -6.72 5.29
C PHE A 36 -8.75 -5.20 5.15
N PRO A 37 -9.79 -4.62 5.79
CA PRO A 37 -10.15 -3.21 5.61
C PRO A 37 -9.04 -2.21 5.99
N ARG A 38 -8.13 -2.60 6.90
CA ARG A 38 -6.95 -1.78 7.22
C ARG A 38 -5.91 -1.78 6.11
N ILE A 39 -5.73 -2.89 5.40
CA ILE A 39 -4.85 -2.97 4.22
C ILE A 39 -5.48 -2.16 3.09
N GLU A 40 -6.78 -2.27 2.87
CA GLU A 40 -7.48 -1.46 1.86
C GLU A 40 -7.29 0.05 2.11
N ALA A 41 -7.53 0.51 3.34
CA ALA A 41 -7.33 1.91 3.72
C ALA A 41 -5.86 2.35 3.56
N PHE A 42 -4.92 1.47 3.90
CA PHE A 42 -3.48 1.71 3.71
C PHE A 42 -3.10 1.83 2.24
N MET A 43 -3.56 0.92 1.38
CA MET A 43 -3.32 0.96 -0.06
C MET A 43 -3.86 2.26 -0.66
N ALA A 44 -5.07 2.69 -0.26
CA ALA A 44 -5.63 3.96 -0.67
C ALA A 44 -4.78 5.17 -0.21
N ALA A 45 -4.25 5.14 1.02
CA ALA A 45 -3.35 6.19 1.51
C ALA A 45 -2.03 6.23 0.72
N MET A 46 -1.48 5.06 0.35
CA MET A 46 -0.25 4.95 -0.44
C MET A 46 -0.43 5.46 -1.88
N GLU A 47 -1.56 5.14 -2.53
CA GLU A 47 -1.92 5.68 -3.87
C GLU A 47 -2.06 7.21 -3.88
N ALA A 48 -2.30 7.83 -2.72
CA ALA A 48 -2.33 9.29 -2.58
C ALA A 48 -0.93 9.92 -2.45
N THR A 49 0.16 9.14 -2.44
CA THR A 49 1.53 9.67 -2.39
C THR A 49 2.05 10.01 -3.80
N GLU A 50 2.87 11.06 -3.93
CA GLU A 50 3.46 11.45 -5.22
C GLU A 50 4.36 10.35 -5.80
N GLY A 51 5.16 9.69 -4.95
CA GLY A 51 6.05 8.62 -5.36
C GLY A 51 5.31 7.45 -6.00
N VAL A 52 4.26 6.95 -5.34
CA VAL A 52 3.46 5.83 -5.86
C VAL A 52 2.74 6.21 -7.15
N ARG A 53 2.11 7.39 -7.21
CA ARG A 53 1.47 7.86 -8.44
C ARG A 53 2.44 7.95 -9.61
N LYS A 54 3.66 8.44 -9.36
CA LYS A 54 4.69 8.53 -10.38
C LYS A 54 5.10 7.14 -10.87
N THR A 55 5.44 6.22 -9.96
CA THR A 55 5.85 4.86 -10.36
C THR A 55 4.75 4.11 -11.10
N ARG A 56 3.48 4.35 -10.76
CA ARG A 56 2.31 3.83 -11.49
C ARG A 56 2.20 4.45 -12.88
N GLY A 57 2.34 5.77 -13.00
CA GLY A 57 2.36 6.48 -14.28
C GLY A 57 3.51 6.05 -15.20
N ASP A 58 4.66 5.71 -14.61
CA ASP A 58 5.84 5.18 -15.31
C ASP A 58 5.71 3.68 -15.67
N GLY A 59 4.63 3.00 -15.25
CA GLY A 59 4.39 1.59 -15.53
C GLY A 59 5.30 0.62 -14.78
N LEU A 60 5.89 1.04 -13.66
CA LEU A 60 6.81 0.22 -12.85
C LEU A 60 6.08 -0.72 -11.88
N ILE A 61 4.84 -0.38 -11.55
CA ILE A 61 3.96 -1.16 -10.67
C ILE A 61 2.60 -1.35 -11.35
N ALA A 62 1.96 -2.48 -11.05
CA ALA A 62 0.66 -2.86 -11.58
C ALA A 62 -0.48 -2.03 -10.98
#